data_AF-A0A366E332-F1
#
_entry.id   AF-A0A366E332-F1
#
_cell.length_a   1.000
_cell.length_b   1.000
_cell.length_c   1.000
_cell.angle_alpha   90.00
_cell.angle_beta   90.00
_cell.angle_gamma   90.00
#
_symmetry.space_group_name_H-M   'P 1'
#
loop_
_entity.id
_entity.type
_entity.pdbx_description
1 polymer ?
#
loop_
_entity_poly.entity_id
_entity_poly.type
_entity_poly.pdbx_seq_one_letter_code
_entity_poly.pdbx_strand_id
1 'polypeptide(L)'
;MTLNKSNPDEFATLSPMMDEATEQGLKDLLEKVSPLLQGKRLHNVVDLLSLASDGVDMFDDAMVQKLMKAYEESVGAAWALGNAARYAQNQTATLPLPSLFGLLKVAGNEDVRRGLHFVLQFLAVLGRQMDKTTEE
;
A
#
# COMPACT_ATOMS: atom_id res chain seq x y z
N MET A 1 66.26 -2.06 -13.04
CA MET A 1 65.97 -1.92 -11.59
C MET A 1 66.08 -0.44 -11.25
N THR A 2 64.98 0.30 -11.33
CA THR A 2 64.90 1.71 -10.94
C THR A 2 63.61 1.90 -10.15
N LEU A 3 63.76 2.26 -8.89
CA LEU A 3 62.71 2.33 -7.88
C LEU A 3 61.71 3.46 -8.16
N ASN A 4 60.45 3.07 -8.03
CA ASN A 4 59.24 3.85 -7.83
C ASN A 4 59.41 4.97 -6.78
N LYS A 5 58.99 6.19 -7.13
CA LYS A 5 58.64 7.23 -6.16
C LYS A 5 57.26 7.76 -6.53
N SER A 6 56.23 7.07 -6.05
CA SER A 6 54.83 7.48 -6.16
C SER A 6 54.64 8.80 -5.40
N ASN A 7 54.18 9.81 -6.14
CA ASN A 7 53.87 11.15 -5.64
C ASN A 7 52.62 11.09 -4.76
N PRO A 8 52.64 11.53 -3.48
CA PRO A 8 51.51 11.37 -2.57
C PRO A 8 50.36 12.38 -2.77
N ASP A 9 50.46 13.28 -3.75
CA ASP A 9 49.55 14.44 -3.87
C ASP A 9 48.38 14.24 -4.87
N GLU A 10 48.30 13.11 -5.57
CA GLU A 10 47.23 12.86 -6.57
C GLU A 10 45.86 12.53 -5.95
N PHE A 11 45.77 12.30 -4.64
CA PHE A 11 44.49 12.06 -3.95
C PHE A 11 43.90 13.31 -3.27
N ALA A 12 44.63 14.44 -3.28
CA ALA A 12 44.22 15.66 -2.56
C ALA A 12 43.32 16.60 -3.38
N THR A 13 42.99 16.26 -4.64
CA THR A 13 42.28 17.16 -5.57
C THR A 13 40.81 16.82 -5.82
N LEU A 14 40.21 15.90 -5.06
CA LEU A 14 38.75 15.67 -5.11
C LEU A 14 37.92 16.67 -4.29
N SER A 15 38.56 17.63 -3.62
CA SER A 15 37.87 18.65 -2.84
C SER A 15 38.09 20.05 -3.40
N PRO A 16 37.33 20.43 -4.43
CA PRO A 16 36.85 21.80 -4.49
C PRO A 16 35.33 21.84 -4.72
N MET A 17 34.63 22.53 -3.80
CA MET A 17 33.21 22.93 -3.86
C MET A 17 32.17 21.89 -3.40
N MET A 18 32.20 21.53 -2.12
CA MET A 18 30.92 21.34 -1.41
C MET A 18 30.40 22.74 -1.09
N ASP A 19 29.39 23.19 -1.83
CA ASP A 19 28.64 24.42 -1.53
C ASP A 19 28.13 24.37 -0.08
N GLU A 20 28.10 25.50 0.63
CA GLU A 20 27.69 25.56 2.04
C GLU A 20 26.28 24.98 2.25
N ALA A 21 25.41 25.13 1.24
CA ALA A 21 24.09 24.52 1.19
C ALA A 21 24.14 22.97 1.10
N THR A 22 25.15 22.40 0.44
CA THR A 22 25.36 20.95 0.38
C THR A 22 25.87 20.42 1.72
N GLU A 23 26.74 21.15 2.41
CA GLU A 23 27.19 20.79 3.76
C GLU A 23 26.03 20.84 4.76
N GLN A 24 25.18 21.87 4.67
CA GLN A 24 24.00 22.00 5.52
C GLN A 24 22.96 20.91 5.22
N GLY A 25 22.71 20.60 3.95
CA GLY A 25 21.83 19.51 3.53
C GLY A 25 22.34 18.13 3.98
N LEU A 26 23.65 17.91 3.93
CA LEU A 26 24.26 16.67 4.41
C LEU A 26 24.13 16.53 5.94
N LYS A 27 24.31 17.63 6.69
CA LYS A 27 24.09 17.64 8.15
C LYS A 27 22.63 17.32 8.51
N ASP A 28 21.66 17.92 7.82
CA ASP A 28 20.23 17.66 8.04
C ASP A 28 19.84 16.21 7.69
N LEU A 29 20.39 15.65 6.60
CA LEU A 29 20.20 14.24 6.26
C LEU A 29 20.84 13.32 7.30
N LEU A 30 22.06 13.61 7.77
CA LEU A 30 22.71 12.84 8.82
C LEU A 30 21.91 12.87 10.11
N GLU A 31 21.34 14.02 10.50
CA GLU A 31 20.50 14.13 11.69
C GLU A 31 19.25 13.23 11.57
N LYS A 32 18.59 13.22 10.42
CA LYS A 32 17.40 12.40 10.14
C LYS A 32 17.71 10.90 10.07
N VAL A 33 18.88 10.54 9.56
CA VAL A 33 19.30 9.14 9.37
C VAL A 33 20.03 8.59 10.61
N SER A 34 20.55 9.47 11.48
CA SER A 34 21.23 9.14 12.75
C SER A 34 20.48 8.12 13.61
N PRO A 35 19.17 8.23 13.90
CA PRO A 35 18.46 7.21 14.68
C PRO A 35 18.43 5.83 13.99
N LEU A 36 18.39 5.78 12.66
CA LEU A 36 18.41 4.53 11.89
C LEU A 36 19.82 3.91 11.84
N LEU A 37 20.86 4.75 11.78
CA LEU A 37 22.26 4.37 11.89
C LEU A 37 22.60 3.84 13.28
N GLN A 38 22.22 4.57 14.33
CA GLN A 38 22.41 4.18 15.73
C GLN A 38 21.69 2.86 16.05
N GLY A 39 20.48 2.69 15.50
CA GLY A 39 19.72 1.44 15.63
C GLY A 39 20.27 0.27 14.82
N LYS A 40 21.36 0.43 14.05
CA LYS A 40 21.88 -0.55 13.06
C LYS A 40 20.81 -1.04 12.08
N ARG A 41 19.72 -0.28 11.85
CA ARG A 41 18.58 -0.67 11.01
C ARG A 41 18.59 -0.02 9.63
N LEU A 42 19.53 0.89 9.37
CA LEU A 42 19.66 1.55 8.08
C LEU A 42 19.81 0.54 6.94
N HIS A 43 20.59 -0.54 7.14
CA HIS A 43 20.75 -1.57 6.11
C HIS A 43 19.41 -2.18 5.68
N ASN A 44 18.49 -2.50 6.60
CA ASN A 44 17.14 -2.98 6.24
C ASN A 44 16.34 -1.97 5.42
N VAL A 45 16.47 -0.68 5.72
CA VAL A 45 15.80 0.37 4.93
C VAL A 45 16.41 0.45 3.54
N VAL A 46 17.74 0.36 3.45
CA VAL A 46 18.46 0.33 2.17
C VAL A 46 18.09 -0.92 1.37
N ASP A 47 17.99 -2.09 1.99
CA ASP A 47 17.57 -3.34 1.34
C ASP A 47 16.14 -3.25 0.82
N LEU A 48 15.21 -2.68 1.60
CA LEU A 48 13.84 -2.44 1.17
C LEU A 48 13.75 -1.42 0.03
N LEU A 49 14.54 -0.35 0.10
CA LEU A 49 14.63 0.64 -0.97
C LEU A 49 15.27 0.05 -2.23
N SER A 50 16.25 -0.85 -2.10
CA SER A 50 16.85 -1.56 -3.22
C SER A 50 15.83 -2.48 -3.88
N LEU A 51 15.10 -3.28 -3.10
CA LEU A 51 14.04 -4.13 -3.62
C LEU A 51 12.92 -3.30 -4.27
N ALA A 52 12.56 -2.17 -3.67
CA ALA A 52 11.59 -1.25 -4.25
C ALA A 52 12.11 -0.61 -5.54
N SER A 53 13.40 -0.27 -5.62
CA SER A 53 14.05 0.26 -6.82
C SER A 53 14.03 -0.76 -7.95
N ASP A 54 14.43 -2.02 -7.67
CA ASP A 54 14.35 -3.11 -8.64
C ASP A 54 12.89 -3.32 -9.12
N GLY A 55 11.92 -3.17 -8.21
CA GLY A 55 10.49 -3.22 -8.54
C GLY A 55 10.04 -2.05 -9.43
N VAL A 56 10.53 -0.83 -9.16
CA VAL A 56 10.25 0.37 -9.96
C VAL A 56 10.85 0.26 -11.35
N ASP A 57 12.08 -0.24 -11.47
CA ASP A 57 12.72 -0.47 -12.76
C ASP A 57 11.99 -1.54 -13.59
N MET A 58 11.27 -2.45 -12.93
CA MET A 58 10.43 -3.45 -13.60
C MET A 58 9.03 -2.92 -13.96
N PHE A 59 8.55 -1.82 -13.36
CA PHE A 59 7.24 -1.25 -13.69
C PHE A 59 7.28 -0.54 -15.04
N ASP A 60 6.73 -1.19 -16.06
CA ASP A 60 6.40 -0.53 -17.32
C ASP A 60 5.12 0.33 -17.19
N ASP A 61 4.91 1.22 -18.16
CA ASP A 61 3.72 2.09 -18.22
C ASP A 61 2.41 1.28 -18.16
N ALA A 62 2.41 0.08 -18.74
CA ALA A 62 1.25 -0.80 -18.76
C ALA A 62 0.90 -1.35 -17.37
N MET A 63 1.90 -1.71 -16.56
CA MET A 63 1.71 -2.14 -15.17
C MET A 63 1.27 -0.99 -14.28
N VAL A 64 1.84 0.21 -14.45
CA VAL A 64 1.38 1.40 -13.73
C VAL A 64 -0.09 1.67 -14.02
N GLN A 65 -0.51 1.60 -15.28
CA GLN A 65 -1.91 1.80 -15.66
C GLN A 65 -2.84 0.73 -15.04
N LYS A 66 -2.41 -0.54 -14.99
CA LYS A 66 -3.16 -1.61 -14.33
C LYS A 66 -3.29 -1.40 -12.83
N LEU A 67 -2.21 -0.98 -12.16
CA LEU A 67 -2.21 -0.69 -10.73
C LEU A 67 -3.14 0.48 -10.43
N MET A 68 -3.07 1.55 -11.22
CA MET A 68 -3.98 2.69 -11.08
C MET A 68 -5.43 2.29 -11.28
N LYS A 69 -5.72 1.45 -12.28
CA LYS A 69 -7.07 0.95 -12.50
C LYS A 69 -7.56 0.08 -11.35
N ALA A 70 -6.73 -0.84 -10.85
CA ALA A 70 -7.07 -1.66 -9.68
C ALA A 70 -7.27 -0.81 -8.42
N TYR A 71 -6.46 0.24 -8.25
CA TYR A 71 -6.61 1.21 -7.18
C TYR A 71 -7.94 1.96 -7.31
N GLU A 72 -8.27 2.49 -8.49
CA GLU A 72 -9.53 3.20 -8.74
C GLU A 72 -10.74 2.30 -8.48
N GLU A 73 -10.71 1.06 -8.99
CA GLU A 73 -11.78 0.10 -8.80
C GLU A 73 -11.95 -0.28 -7.32
N SER A 74 -10.85 -0.54 -6.60
CA SER A 74 -10.90 -0.93 -5.18
C SER A 74 -11.32 0.23 -4.27
N VAL A 75 -10.77 1.42 -4.47
CA VAL A 75 -11.15 2.63 -3.73
C VAL A 75 -12.58 3.03 -4.05
N GLY A 76 -12.99 2.96 -5.32
CA GLY A 76 -14.36 3.23 -5.75
C GLY A 76 -15.36 2.26 -5.09
N ALA A 77 -15.04 0.96 -5.08
CA ALA A 77 -15.86 -0.04 -4.39
C ALA A 77 -15.94 0.22 -2.88
N ALA A 78 -14.80 0.49 -2.23
CA ALA A 78 -14.75 0.80 -0.81
C ALA A 78 -15.56 2.07 -0.46
N TRP A 79 -15.47 3.11 -1.30
CA TRP A 79 -16.20 4.35 -1.13
C TRP A 79 -17.71 4.14 -1.30
N ALA A 80 -18.14 3.40 -2.31
CA ALA A 80 -19.54 3.05 -2.52
C ALA A 80 -20.12 2.25 -1.35
N LEU A 81 -19.39 1.24 -0.86
CA LEU A 81 -19.76 0.47 0.32
C LEU A 81 -19.84 1.35 1.58
N GLY A 82 -18.86 2.22 1.78
CA GLY A 82 -18.82 3.15 2.92
C GLY A 82 -19.99 4.13 2.92
N ASN A 83 -20.36 4.65 1.75
CA ASN A 83 -21.53 5.51 1.60
C ASN A 83 -22.84 4.77 1.86
N ALA A 84 -22.98 3.54 1.35
CA ALA A 84 -24.13 2.69 1.62
C ALA A 84 -24.26 2.39 3.12
N ALA A 85 -23.15 2.09 3.79
CA ALA A 85 -23.11 1.87 5.24
C ALA A 85 -23.51 3.13 6.02
N ARG A 86 -22.95 4.30 5.68
CA ARG A 86 -23.34 5.59 6.28
C ARG A 86 -24.82 5.89 6.07
N TYR A 87 -25.34 5.67 4.87
CA TYR A 87 -26.75 5.86 4.56
C TYR A 87 -27.64 4.94 5.43
N ALA A 88 -27.32 3.65 5.49
CA ALA A 88 -28.04 2.69 6.33
C ALA A 88 -27.97 3.05 7.82
N GLN A 89 -26.82 3.50 8.31
CA GLN A 89 -26.66 3.96 9.69
C GLN A 89 -27.57 5.17 9.98
N ASN A 90 -27.57 6.17 9.11
CA ASN A 90 -28.43 7.36 9.28
C ASN A 90 -29.92 7.00 9.26
N GLN A 91 -30.32 6.10 8.36
CA GLN A 91 -31.70 5.61 8.29
C GLN A 91 -32.08 4.84 9.56
N THR A 92 -31.18 4.00 10.08
CA THR A 92 -31.46 3.19 11.28
C THR A 92 -31.46 4.03 12.55
N ALA A 93 -30.64 5.08 12.62
CA ALA A 93 -30.57 5.98 13.77
C ALA A 93 -31.88 6.77 14.02
N THR A 94 -32.71 6.93 13.00
CA THR A 94 -34.01 7.61 13.11
C THR A 94 -35.17 6.64 13.41
N LEU A 95 -34.93 5.34 13.39
CA LEU A 95 -35.93 4.30 13.61
C LEU A 95 -35.84 3.74 15.05
N PRO A 96 -36.96 3.34 15.66
CA PRO A 96 -36.95 2.67 16.95
C PRO A 96 -36.28 1.29 16.83
N LEU A 97 -35.65 0.82 17.92
CA LEU A 97 -34.98 -0.49 17.94
C LEU A 97 -35.99 -1.60 17.60
N PRO A 98 -35.74 -2.38 16.52
CA PRO A 98 -36.63 -3.46 16.14
C PRO A 98 -36.57 -4.62 17.14
N SER A 99 -37.72 -5.21 17.43
CA SER A 99 -37.79 -6.48 18.15
C SER A 99 -37.30 -7.65 17.28
N LEU A 100 -37.04 -8.82 17.87
CA LEU A 100 -36.65 -10.02 17.12
C LEU A 100 -37.64 -10.37 15.99
N PHE A 101 -38.94 -10.21 16.25
CA PHE A 101 -39.97 -10.38 15.23
C PHE A 101 -39.96 -9.27 14.17
N GLY A 102 -39.60 -8.04 14.57
CA GLY A 102 -39.38 -6.93 13.66
C GLY A 102 -38.24 -7.18 12.67
N LEU A 103 -37.13 -7.78 13.12
CA LEU A 103 -36.03 -8.19 12.25
C LEU A 103 -36.45 -9.25 11.25
N LEU A 104 -37.22 -10.26 11.70
CA LEU A 104 -37.75 -11.30 10.82
C LEU A 104 -38.72 -10.73 9.77
N LYS A 105 -39.53 -9.74 10.15
CA LYS A 105 -40.40 -9.02 9.22
C LYS A 105 -39.61 -8.21 8.18
N VAL A 106 -38.51 -7.57 8.58
CA VAL A 106 -37.62 -6.83 7.66
C VAL A 106 -36.92 -7.76 6.69
N ALA A 107 -36.54 -8.97 7.12
CA ALA A 107 -36.00 -10.00 6.24
C ALA A 107 -37.01 -10.49 5.17
N GLY A 108 -38.31 -10.20 5.36
CA GLY A 108 -39.35 -10.45 4.37
C GLY A 108 -39.43 -9.41 3.25
N ASN A 109 -38.81 -8.22 3.41
CA ASN A 109 -38.79 -7.18 2.39
C ASN A 109 -38.08 -7.66 1.12
N GLU A 110 -38.60 -7.26 -0.04
CA GLU A 110 -38.09 -7.68 -1.34
C GLU A 110 -36.61 -7.35 -1.53
N ASP A 111 -36.20 -6.13 -1.19
CA ASP A 111 -34.81 -5.68 -1.34
C ASP A 111 -33.84 -6.44 -0.42
N VAL A 112 -34.25 -6.72 0.82
CA VAL A 112 -33.45 -7.46 1.79
C VAL A 112 -33.29 -8.92 1.34
N ARG A 113 -34.36 -9.53 0.82
CA ARG A 113 -34.31 -10.89 0.26
C ARG A 113 -33.40 -10.98 -0.96
N ARG A 114 -33.47 -9.99 -1.87
CA ARG A 114 -32.57 -9.90 -3.03
C ARG A 114 -31.11 -9.76 -2.60
N GLY A 115 -30.83 -8.91 -1.60
CA GLY A 115 -29.49 -8.75 -1.03
C GLY A 115 -28.96 -10.04 -0.40
N LEU A 116 -29.77 -10.73 0.41
CA LEU A 116 -29.42 -12.03 0.99
C LEU A 116 -29.14 -13.07 -0.09
N HIS A 117 -29.98 -13.15 -1.12
CA HIS A 117 -29.78 -14.07 -2.23
C HIS A 117 -28.49 -13.78 -2.98
N PHE A 118 -28.16 -12.51 -3.22
CA PHE A 118 -26.89 -12.10 -3.82
C PHE A 118 -25.69 -12.57 -2.99
N VAL A 119 -25.68 -12.34 -1.68
CA VAL A 119 -24.58 -12.75 -0.79
C VAL A 119 -24.40 -14.27 -0.82
N LEU A 120 -25.51 -15.02 -0.72
CA LEU A 120 -25.48 -16.48 -0.79
C LEU A 120 -24.94 -16.97 -2.13
N GLN A 121 -25.36 -16.35 -3.24
CA GLN A 121 -24.88 -16.70 -4.57
C GLN A 121 -23.40 -16.37 -4.76
N PHE A 122 -22.95 -15.22 -4.24
CA PHE A 122 -21.55 -14.82 -4.25
C PHE A 122 -20.67 -15.81 -3.48
N LEU A 123 -21.08 -16.19 -2.27
CA LEU A 123 -20.40 -17.22 -1.47
C LEU A 123 -20.38 -18.57 -2.19
N ALA A 124 -21.47 -18.97 -2.84
CA ALA A 124 -21.53 -20.21 -3.61
C ALA A 124 -20.55 -20.19 -4.80
N VAL A 125 -20.36 -19.04 -5.45
CA VAL A 125 -19.35 -18.89 -6.52
C VAL A 125 -17.94 -19.02 -5.97
N LEU A 126 -17.63 -18.35 -4.85
CA LEU A 126 -16.32 -18.42 -4.21
C LEU A 126 -15.97 -19.85 -3.79
N GLY A 127 -16.90 -20.57 -3.15
CA GLY A 127 -16.69 -21.96 -2.76
C GLY A 127 -16.37 -22.86 -3.95
N ARG A 128 -17.09 -22.71 -5.07
CA ARG A 128 -16.80 -23.47 -6.29
C ARG A 128 -15.46 -23.16 -6.93
N GLN A 129 -14.92 -21.95 -6.76
CA GLN A 129 -13.59 -21.62 -7.27
C GLN A 129 -12.50 -22.32 -6.44
N MET A 130 -12.68 -22.41 -5.11
CA MET A 130 -11.74 -23.08 -4.23
C MET A 130 -11.63 -24.60 -4.51
N ASP A 131 -12.74 -25.24 -4.85
CA ASP A 131 -12.74 -26.67 -5.22
C ASP A 131 -11.94 -26.93 -6.50
N LYS A 132 -12.02 -26.02 -7.49
CA LYS A 132 -11.36 -26.19 -8.80
C LYS A 132 -9.85 -25.97 -8.76
N THR A 133 -9.36 -25.13 -7.86
CA THR A 133 -7.91 -24.90 -7.68
C THR A 133 -7.21 -26.10 -7.03
N THR A 134 -7.95 -27.08 -6.51
CA THR A 134 -7.41 -28.29 -5.87
C THR A 134 -7.22 -29.45 -6.87
N GLU A 135 -7.71 -29.33 -8.11
CA GLU A 135 -7.61 -30.36 -9.15
C GLU A 135 -6.49 -30.12 -10.19
N GLU A 136 -5.63 -29.11 -10.02
CA GLU A 136 -4.38 -28.89 -10.78
C GLU A 136 -3.13 -29.17 -9.93
#